data_AF-A0AAW4L3L9-F1
#
_entry.id   AF-A0AAW4L3L9-F1
#
_cell.length_a   1.000
_cell.length_b   1.000
_cell.length_c   1.000
_cell.angle_alpha   90.00
_cell.angle_beta   90.00
_cell.angle_gamma   90.00
#
_symmetry.space_group_name_H-M   'P 1'
#
loop_
_entity.id
_entity.type
_entity.pdbx_description
1 polymer ?
#
loop_
_entity_poly.entity_id
_entity_poly.type
_entity_poly.pdbx_seq_one_letter_code
_entity_poly.pdbx_strand_id
1 'polypeptide(L)' 'DYDQCHACRTPVSVEDRASEHYVAGISCPHCWDKLPEKTRRSAIDRQKQIELAKARNMPHPIGYNYKQTPSEA' A
#
# COMPACT_ATOMS: atom_id res chain seq x y z
N ASP A 1 -7.95 -10.14 -11.02
CA ASP A 1 -7.56 -8.77 -10.67
C ASP A 1 -6.31 -8.82 -9.82
N TYR A 2 -5.26 -8.09 -10.20
CA TYR A 2 -3.98 -8.08 -9.50
C TYR A 2 -3.71 -6.67 -9.00
N ASP A 3 -3.35 -6.55 -7.74
CA ASP A 3 -2.94 -5.27 -7.16
C ASP A 3 -1.42 -5.21 -7.03
N GLN A 4 -0.85 -4.02 -6.89
CA GLN A 4 0.60 -3.88 -6.71
C GLN A 4 0.95 -3.82 -5.22
N CYS A 5 1.92 -4.62 -4.78
CA CYS A 5 2.49 -4.44 -3.45
C CYS A 5 3.29 -3.14 -3.39
N HIS A 6 2.84 -2.15 -2.61
CA HIS A 6 3.55 -0.88 -2.46
C HIS A 6 4.86 -0.97 -1.66
N ALA A 7 5.20 -2.13 -1.11
CA ALA A 7 6.47 -2.36 -0.41
C ALA A 7 7.56 -2.92 -1.33
N CYS A 8 7.24 -3.92 -2.16
CA CYS A 8 8.22 -4.59 -3.03
C CYS A 8 7.95 -4.45 -4.54
N ARG A 9 6.84 -3.81 -4.93
CA ARG A 9 6.36 -3.62 -6.33
C ARG A 9 5.97 -4.89 -7.07
N THR A 10 6.00 -6.06 -6.40
CA THR A 10 5.50 -7.31 -6.97
C THR A 10 3.97 -7.27 -7.13
N PRO A 11 3.41 -7.81 -8.23
CA PRO A 11 1.97 -8.05 -8.34
C PRO A 11 1.47 -8.99 -7.24
N VAL A 12 0.29 -8.73 -6.72
CA VAL A 12 -0.37 -9.45 -5.63
C VAL A 12 -1.71 -9.93 -6.16
N SER A 13 -1.94 -11.24 -6.18
CA SER A 13 -3.22 -11.81 -6.58
C SER A 13 -4.31 -11.58 -5.51
N VAL A 14 -5.55 -11.95 -5.81
CA VAL A 14 -6.61 -11.99 -4.79
C VAL A 14 -6.28 -12.99 -3.68
N GLU A 15 -5.72 -14.15 -4.05
CA GLU A 15 -5.34 -15.21 -3.10
C GLU A 15 -4.18 -14.76 -2.21
N ASP A 16 -3.19 -14.06 -2.78
CA ASP A 16 -2.09 -13.48 -2.01
C ASP A 16 -2.57 -12.48 -0.95
N ARG A 17 -3.66 -11.74 -1.23
CA ARG A 17 -4.27 -10.81 -0.28
C ARG A 17 -4.96 -11.50 0.90
N ALA A 18 -5.32 -12.78 0.76
CA ALA A 18 -5.95 -13.57 1.82
C ALA A 18 -4.92 -14.21 2.78
N SER A 19 -3.63 -14.16 2.44
CA SER A 19 -2.57 -14.69 3.31
C SER A 19 -2.38 -13.84 4.56
N GLU A 20 -2.02 -14.49 5.67
CA GLU A 20 -1.68 -13.83 6.95
C GLU A 20 -0.48 -12.89 6.84
N HIS A 21 0.35 -13.05 5.81
CA HIS A 21 1.52 -12.22 5.56
C HIS A 21 1.22 -10.96 4.72
N TYR A 22 0.00 -10.83 4.22
CA TYR A 22 -0.44 -9.65 3.49
C TYR A 22 -0.90 -8.56 4.46
N VAL A 23 -0.24 -7.42 4.37
CA VAL A 23 -0.64 -6.19 5.05
C VAL A 23 -0.65 -5.07 4.03
N ALA A 24 -1.82 -4.51 3.76
CA ALA A 24 -2.00 -3.49 2.73
C ALA A 24 -1.00 -2.34 2.91
N GLY A 25 -0.25 -2.03 1.85
CA GLY A 25 0.76 -0.99 1.86
C GLY A 25 2.06 -1.30 2.62
N ILE A 26 2.16 -2.42 3.33
CA ILE A 26 3.30 -2.76 4.22
C ILE A 26 4.05 -4.02 3.76
N SER A 27 3.35 -5.12 3.48
CA SER A 27 3.96 -6.38 3.08
C SER A 27 3.03 -7.26 2.26
N CYS A 28 3.60 -8.18 1.48
CA CYS A 28 2.87 -9.25 0.81
C CYS A 28 3.55 -10.61 1.07
N PRO A 29 2.90 -11.75 0.72
CA PRO A 29 3.48 -13.08 0.90
C PRO A 29 4.82 -13.29 0.17
N HIS A 30 5.07 -12.53 -0.88
CA HIS A 30 6.32 -12.60 -1.64
C HIS A 30 7.49 -11.88 -0.97
N CYS A 31 7.21 -10.87 -0.14
CA CYS A 31 8.25 -10.03 0.45
C CYS A 31 8.27 -10.03 1.98
N TRP A 32 7.26 -10.55 2.67
CA TRP A 32 7.17 -10.43 4.13
C TRP A 32 8.46 -10.86 4.84
N ASP A 33 9.04 -11.99 4.44
CA ASP A 33 10.26 -12.54 5.05
C ASP A 33 11.55 -11.90 4.47
N LYS A 34 11.52 -11.51 3.20
CA LYS A 34 12.70 -11.01 2.46
C LYS A 34 12.91 -9.50 2.56
N LEU A 35 11.90 -8.76 3.03
CA LEU A 35 11.93 -7.30 3.05
C LEU A 35 12.80 -6.82 4.22
N PRO A 36 13.85 -6.03 3.97
CA PRO A 36 14.68 -5.47 5.03
C PRO A 36 13.85 -4.63 6.00
N GLU A 37 14.19 -4.69 7.29
CA GLU A 37 13.47 -3.96 8.35
C GLU A 37 13.39 -2.46 8.05
N LYS A 38 14.47 -1.86 7.55
CA LYS A 38 14.50 -0.45 7.13
C LYS A 38 13.40 -0.13 6.11
N THR A 39 13.25 -0.96 5.08
CA THR A 39 12.23 -0.77 4.04
C THR A 39 10.82 -1.03 4.60
N ARG A 40 10.67 -2.03 5.46
CA ARG A 40 9.41 -2.32 6.15
C ARG A 40 8.98 -1.11 7.00
N ARG A 41 9.90 -0.48 7.73
CA ARG A 41 9.64 0.71 8.54
C ARG A 41 9.15 1.88 7.69
N SER A 42 9.83 2.17 6.58
CA SER A 42 9.39 3.21 5.66
C SER A 42 8.02 2.92 5.04
N ALA A 43 7.69 1.65 4.76
CA ALA A 43 6.38 1.26 4.26
C ALA A 43 5.27 1.47 5.32
N ILE A 44 5.55 1.12 6.57
CA ILE A 44 4.65 1.39 7.72
C ILE A 44 4.42 2.88 7.90
N ASP A 45 5.48 3.69 7.91
CA ASP A 45 5.36 5.13 8.10
C ASP A 45 4.56 5.77 6.96
N ARG A 46 4.81 5.36 5.72
CA ARG A 46 4.02 5.76 4.55
C ARG A 46 2.54 5.43 4.73
N GLN A 47 2.24 4.18 5.10
CA GLN A 47 0.87 3.72 5.30
C GLN A 47 0.17 4.52 6.41
N LYS A 48 0.88 4.81 7.50
CA LYS A 48 0.38 5.66 8.59
C LYS A 48 0.05 7.07 8.11
N GLN A 49 0.90 7.71 7.30
CA GLN A 49 0.60 9.05 6.76
C GLN A 49 -0.66 9.03 5.89
N ILE A 50 -0.82 7.99 5.07
CA ILE A 50 -2.01 7.81 4.22
C ILE A 50 -3.28 7.66 5.07
N GLU A 51 -3.24 6.84 6.12
CA GLU A 51 -4.36 6.65 7.05
C GLU A 51 -4.71 7.93 7.81
N LEU A 52 -3.70 8.68 8.26
CA LEU A 52 -3.90 9.98 8.91
C LEU A 52 -4.55 11.00 7.98
N ALA A 53 -4.11 11.07 6.72
CA ALA A 53 -4.71 11.96 5.73
C ALA A 53 -6.17 11.57 5.43
N LYS A 54 -6.45 10.27 5.27
CA LYS A 54 -7.82 9.76 5.11
C LYS A 54 -8.70 10.14 6.30
N ALA A 55 -8.21 9.94 7.53
CA ALA A 55 -8.93 10.30 8.74
C ALA A 55 -9.20 11.82 8.86
N ARG A 56 -8.29 12.65 8.34
CA ARG A 56 -8.44 14.12 8.30
C ARG A 56 -9.20 14.63 7.08
N ASN A 57 -9.71 13.72 6.23
CA ASN A 57 -10.36 14.04 4.96
C ASN A 57 -9.49 14.95 4.06
N MET A 58 -8.17 14.82 4.20
CA MET A 58 -7.17 15.53 3.43
C MET A 58 -6.83 14.73 2.15
N PRO A 59 -6.36 15.42 1.09
CA PRO A 59 -5.89 14.73 -0.11
C PRO A 59 -4.81 13.71 0.22
N HIS A 60 -4.69 12.69 -0.63
CA HIS A 60 -3.70 11.65 -0.46
C HIS A 60 -2.29 12.28 -0.32
N PRO A 61 -1.55 12.00 0.75
CA PRO A 61 -0.38 12.79 1.12
C PRO A 61 0.84 12.49 0.24
N ILE A 62 0.75 11.47 -0.62
CA ILE A 62 1.87 10.94 -1.39
C ILE A 62 1.41 10.66 -2.81
N GLY A 63 1.94 11.45 -3.76
CA GLY A 63 1.62 11.33 -5.18
C GLY A 63 0.21 11.78 -5.53
N TYR A 64 -0.05 11.83 -6.84
CA TYR A 64 -1.36 12.17 -7.39
C TYR A 64 -2.26 10.93 -7.38
N ASN A 65 -3.42 11.00 -6.71
CA ASN A 65 -4.35 9.89 -6.65
C ASN A 65 -5.28 9.87 -7.88
N TYR A 66 -4.85 9.18 -8.94
CA TYR A 66 -5.62 9.02 -10.18
C TYR A 66 -6.97 8.30 -10.02
N LYS A 67 -7.20 7.59 -8.90
CA LYS A 67 -8.48 6.94 -8.60
C LYS A 67 -9.48 7.87 -7.89
N GLN A 68 -9.01 8.98 -7.34
CA GLN A 68 -9.85 9.99 -6.65
C GLN A 68 -10.09 11.23 -7.50
N THR A 69 -9.47 11.33 -8.67
CA THR A 69 -9.83 12.37 -9.63
C THR A 69 -11.29 12.16 -10.00
N PRO A 70 -12.18 13.15 -9.81
CA PRO A 70 -13.49 13.10 -10.43
C PRO A 70 -13.26 12.86 -11.93
N SER A 71 -13.92 11.88 -12.52
CA SER A 71 -14.05 11.86 -13.97
C SER A 71 -14.80 13.14 -14.33
N GLU A 72 -14.09 14.20 -14.70
CA GLU A 72 -14.71 15.36 -15.32
C GLU A 72 -15.44 14.85 -16.56
N ALA A 73 -16.77 14.95 -16.51
CA ALA A 73 -17.68 14.81 -17.63
C ALA A 73 -18.00 16.22 -18.14
#